data_AF-A0A520B3V6-F1
#
_entry.id   AF-A0A520B3V6-F1
#
_cell.length_a   1.000
_cell.length_b   1.000
_cell.length_c   1.000
_cell.angle_alpha   90.00
_cell.angle_beta   90.00
_cell.angle_gamma   90.00
#
_symmetry.space_group_name_H-M   'P 1'
#
loop_
_entity.id
_entity.type
_entity.pdbx_description
1 polymer ?
#
loop_
_entity_poly.entity_id
_entity_poly.type
_entity_poly.pdbx_seq_one_letter_code
_entity_poly.pdbx_strand_id
1 'polypeptide(L)'
;MEPLETLADFYERKFDRKVEGVNADLGHFNVFRLDECNAPGRPPVQYSRRDFYKIALMRGKHLYHYGDKTLEVSDSTLMFFNPEVPYTFEP
;
A
#
# COMPACT_ATOMS: atom_id res chain seq x y z
N MET A 1 -5.69 -15.25 -3.49
CA MET A 1 -5.96 -13.85 -3.13
C MET A 1 -6.01 -13.82 -1.62
N GLU A 2 -5.17 -13.01 -1.00
CA GLU A 2 -5.22 -12.82 0.46
C GLU A 2 -6.53 -12.10 0.85
N PRO A 3 -6.99 -12.23 2.10
CA PRO A 3 -8.14 -11.47 2.59
C PRO A 3 -7.88 -9.96 2.52
N LEU A 4 -8.98 -9.20 2.58
CA LEU A 4 -8.95 -7.74 2.69
C LEU A 4 -7.99 -7.31 3.81
N GLU A 5 -7.00 -6.49 3.49
CA GLU A 5 -6.12 -5.87 4.48
C GLU A 5 -6.81 -4.60 4.99
N THR A 6 -7.17 -4.59 6.27
CA THR A 6 -7.74 -3.38 6.89
C THR A 6 -6.65 -2.36 7.18
N LEU A 7 -7.05 -1.11 7.40
CA LEU A 7 -6.13 -0.08 7.90
C LEU A 7 -5.43 -0.51 9.19
N ALA A 8 -6.13 -1.20 10.09
CA ALA A 8 -5.55 -1.72 11.33
C ALA A 8 -4.50 -2.80 11.05
N ASP A 9 -4.80 -3.76 10.16
CA ASP A 9 -3.86 -4.81 9.75
C ASP A 9 -2.61 -4.21 9.13
N PHE A 10 -2.75 -3.18 8.30
CA PHE A 10 -1.62 -2.49 7.67
C PHE A 10 -0.66 -1.90 8.72
N TYR A 11 -1.19 -1.20 9.73
CA TYR A 11 -0.38 -0.61 10.81
C TYR A 11 0.34 -1.68 11.63
N GLU A 12 -0.36 -2.75 11.98
CA GLU A 12 0.20 -3.85 12.76
C GLU A 12 1.29 -4.58 11.95
N ARG A 13 1.01 -5.00 10.72
CA ARG A 13 1.93 -5.79 9.89
C ARG A 13 3.17 -5.00 9.45
N LYS A 14 3.01 -3.71 9.13
CA LYS A 14 4.10 -2.89 8.56
C LYS A 14 4.90 -2.13 9.60
N PHE A 15 4.31 -1.82 10.75
CA PHE A 15 4.96 -0.94 11.74
C PHE A 15 4.93 -1.48 13.17
N ASP A 16 4.24 -2.59 13.46
CA ASP A 16 3.96 -3.09 14.82
C ASP A 16 3.31 -2.00 15.70
N ARG A 17 2.42 -1.20 15.11
CA ARG A 17 1.75 -0.08 15.79
C ARG A 17 0.24 -0.22 15.69
N LYS A 18 -0.47 0.40 16.63
CA LYS A 18 -1.92 0.62 16.50
C LYS A 18 -2.18 1.85 15.63
N VAL A 19 -3.38 1.92 15.05
CA VAL A 19 -3.83 3.11 14.33
C VAL A 19 -3.91 4.28 15.31
N GLU A 20 -3.15 5.34 15.06
CA GLU A 20 -3.15 6.57 15.85
C GLU A 20 -3.68 7.74 15.01
N GLY A 21 -4.43 8.66 15.63
CA GLY A 21 -4.76 9.94 15.00
C GLY A 21 -6.00 9.95 14.09
N VAL A 22 -7.06 9.21 14.44
CA VAL A 22 -8.37 9.40 13.81
C VAL A 22 -8.91 10.77 14.21
N ASN A 23 -8.82 11.74 13.30
CA ASN A 23 -9.46 13.04 13.49
C ASN A 23 -10.95 12.89 13.17
N ALA A 24 -11.83 13.31 14.08
CA ALA A 24 -13.27 13.16 13.92
C ALA A 24 -13.84 13.95 12.73
N ASP A 25 -13.20 15.06 12.35
CA ASP A 25 -13.65 15.96 11.27
C ASP A 25 -13.00 15.62 9.92
N LEU A 26 -11.71 15.25 9.93
CA LEU A 26 -10.92 15.00 8.71
C LEU A 26 -10.72 13.52 8.37
N GLY A 27 -11.09 12.61 9.27
CA GLY A 27 -10.82 11.19 9.16
C GLY A 27 -9.35 10.84 9.46
N HIS A 28 -8.92 9.68 8.97
CA HIS A 28 -7.55 9.19 9.14
C HIS A 28 -6.73 9.41 7.88
N PHE A 29 -5.64 10.17 7.98
CA PHE A 29 -4.69 10.39 6.89
C PHE A 29 -3.26 10.32 7.44
N ASN A 30 -2.39 9.59 6.76
CA ASN A 30 -1.00 9.44 7.18
C ASN A 30 -0.07 9.25 5.97
N VAL A 31 1.21 9.59 6.15
CA VAL A 31 2.24 9.52 5.13
C VAL A 31 3.40 8.71 5.68
N PHE A 32 3.80 7.70 4.90
CA PHE A 32 4.89 6.81 5.27
C PHE A 32 5.96 6.82 4.19
N ARG A 33 7.20 6.56 4.59
CA ARG A 33 8.24 6.27 3.62
C ARG A 33 8.13 4.82 3.14
N LEU A 34 8.33 4.62 1.84
CA LEU A 34 8.18 3.31 1.21
C LEU A 34 9.24 2.31 1.67
N ASP A 35 10.45 2.78 1.97
CA ASP A 35 11.55 1.97 2.49
C ASP A 35 11.30 1.47 3.93
N GLU A 36 10.58 2.24 4.75
CA GLU A 36 10.11 1.76 6.06
C GLU A 36 9.04 0.67 5.91
N CYS A 37 8.11 0.85 4.96
CA CYS A 37 7.05 -0.14 4.67
C CYS A 37 7.58 -1.48 4.13
N ASN A 38 8.75 -1.45 3.49
CA ASN A 38 9.38 -2.59 2.84
C ASN A 38 10.74 -2.94 3.46
N ALA A 39 10.96 -2.53 4.72
CA ALA A 39 12.20 -2.80 5.44
C ALA A 39 12.44 -4.32 5.60
N PRO A 40 13.71 -4.77 5.73
CA PRO A 40 14.03 -6.16 6.01
C PRO A 40 13.26 -6.70 7.23
N GLY A 41 12.66 -7.89 7.10
CA GLY A 41 11.83 -8.49 8.15
C GLY A 41 10.35 -8.09 8.10
N ARG A 42 9.96 -7.15 7.24
CA ARG A 42 8.54 -6.87 6.96
C ARG A 42 8.01 -7.80 5.87
N PRO A 43 6.74 -8.24 5.96
CA PRO A 43 6.16 -9.09 4.94
C PRO A 43 6.12 -8.34 3.59
N PRO A 44 6.38 -9.03 2.45
CA PRO A 44 6.25 -8.41 1.14
C PRO A 44 4.81 -7.97 0.89
N VAL A 45 4.62 -7.05 -0.05
CA VAL A 45 3.28 -6.69 -0.51
C VAL A 45 2.68 -7.91 -1.21
N GLN A 46 1.57 -8.42 -0.68
CA GLN A 46 0.83 -9.53 -1.27
C GLN A 46 -0.30 -9.02 -2.17
N TYR A 47 -0.78 -9.87 -3.07
CA TYR A 47 -1.94 -9.57 -3.91
C TYR A 47 -3.22 -9.53 -3.09
N SER A 48 -3.61 -8.33 -2.66
CA SER A 48 -4.79 -8.09 -1.81
C SER A 48 -5.52 -6.79 -2.18
N ARG A 49 -6.74 -6.66 -1.66
CA ARG A 49 -7.44 -5.38 -1.55
C ARG A 49 -7.13 -4.75 -0.20
N ARG A 50 -7.21 -3.42 -0.13
CA ARG A 50 -7.13 -2.66 1.12
C ARG A 50 -8.43 -1.90 1.33
N ASP A 51 -8.90 -1.78 2.56
CA ASP A 51 -10.14 -1.03 2.86
C ASP A 51 -9.95 0.50 2.89
N PHE A 52 -8.75 0.97 2.51
CA PHE A 52 -8.39 2.39 2.48
C PHE A 52 -7.85 2.81 1.10
N TYR A 53 -7.99 4.09 0.80
CA TYR A 53 -7.36 4.72 -0.36
C TYR A 53 -5.87 4.91 -0.10
N LYS A 54 -5.03 4.69 -1.13
CA LYS A 54 -3.59 4.88 -1.04
C LYS A 54 -3.09 5.70 -2.22
N ILE A 55 -2.16 6.60 -1.92
CA ILE A 55 -1.35 7.30 -2.92
C ILE A 55 0.10 6.86 -2.71
N ALA A 56 0.79 6.47 -3.77
CA ALA A 56 2.23 6.16 -3.70
C ALA A 56 3.01 7.06 -4.65
N LEU A 57 4.02 7.73 -4.11
CA LEU A 57 5.04 8.44 -4.87
C LEU A 57 6.33 7.64 -4.80
N MET A 58 6.85 7.24 -5.96
CA MET A 58 7.99 6.33 -6.03
C MET A 58 8.96 6.75 -7.13
N ARG A 59 10.21 6.29 -7.03
CA ARG A 59 11.20 6.40 -8.09
C ARG A 59 11.86 5.05 -8.34
N GLY A 60 11.87 4.62 -9.59
CA GLY A 60 12.48 3.34 -9.98
C GLY A 60 11.65 2.62 -11.03
N LYS A 61 12.08 1.41 -11.37
CA LYS A 61 11.31 0.51 -12.24
C LYS A 61 10.54 -0.46 -11.37
N HIS A 62 9.25 -0.59 -11.62
CA HIS A 62 8.34 -1.32 -10.78
C HIS A 62 7.26 -1.96 -11.65
N LEU A 63 6.87 -3.19 -11.34
CA LEU A 63 5.76 -3.87 -12.02
C LEU A 63 4.56 -3.96 -11.09
N TYR A 64 3.41 -3.51 -11.59
CA TYR A 64 2.13 -3.60 -10.90
C TYR A 64 1.23 -4.58 -11.61
N HIS A 65 0.76 -5.59 -10.89
CA HIS A 65 -0.15 -6.60 -11.43
C HIS A 65 -1.54 -6.38 -10.85
N TYR A 66 -2.53 -6.29 -11.72
CA TYR A 66 -3.94 -6.14 -11.36
C TYR A 66 -4.82 -6.80 -12.42
N GLY A 67 -5.76 -7.64 -11.97
CA GLY A 67 -6.56 -8.45 -12.90
C GLY A 67 -5.67 -9.32 -13.80
N ASP A 68 -5.84 -9.18 -15.11
CA ASP A 68 -5.08 -9.85 -16.18
C ASP A 68 -3.98 -8.96 -16.77
N LYS A 69 -3.66 -7.83 -16.12
CA LYS A 69 -2.75 -6.80 -16.65
C LYS A 69 -1.52 -6.63 -15.78
N THR A 70 -0.43 -6.28 -16.44
CA THR A 70 0.80 -5.80 -15.82
C THR A 70 1.08 -4.38 -16.32
N LEU A 71 1.29 -3.46 -15.39
CA LEU A 71 1.73 -2.10 -15.67
C LEU A 71 3.18 -1.94 -15.22
N GLU A 72 4.07 -1.68 -16.18
CA GLU A 72 5.42 -1.22 -15.89
C GLU A 72 5.38 0.28 -15.64
N VAL A 73 5.94 0.71 -14.52
CA VAL A 73 6.18 2.12 -14.23
C VAL A 73 7.68 2.34 -14.05
N SER A 74 8.19 3.43 -14.64
CA SER A 74 9.60 3.82 -14.54
C SER A 74 9.71 5.25 -14.03
N ASP A 75 10.91 5.62 -13.56
CA ASP A 75 11.23 6.97 -13.13
C ASP A 75 10.32 7.47 -11.99
N SER A 76 10.02 8.77 -11.94
CA SER A 76 9.21 9.35 -10.87
C SER A 76 7.73 9.16 -11.17
N THR A 77 7.07 8.29 -10.40
CA THR A 77 5.67 7.87 -10.63
C THR A 77 4.79 8.22 -9.43
N LEU A 78 3.62 8.80 -9.70
CA LEU A 78 2.53 8.98 -8.73
C LEU A 78 1.39 8.02 -9.07
N MET A 79 1.05 7.12 -8.15
CA MET A 79 -0.01 6.12 -8.33
C MET A 79 -1.13 6.31 -7.31
N PHE A 80 -2.35 6.07 -7.76
CA PHE A 80 -3.56 6.09 -6.96
C PHE A 80 -4.16 4.68 -6.90
N PHE A 81 -4.43 4.20 -5.69
CA PHE A 81 -5.02 2.89 -5.44
C PHE A 81 -6.36 3.08 -4.73
N ASN A 82 -7.35 2.27 -5.10
CA ASN A 82 -8.67 2.27 -4.50
C ASN A 82 -8.99 0.90 -3.87
N PRO A 83 -9.96 0.83 -2.94
CA PRO A 83 -10.35 -0.42 -2.29
C PRO A 83 -10.96 -1.50 -3.20
N GLU A 84 -11.39 -1.14 -4.40
CA GLU A 84 -12.10 -2.04 -5.32
C GLU A 84 -11.17 -2.83 -6.23
N VAL A 85 -9.92 -2.41 -6.40
CA VAL A 85 -8.98 -3.06 -7.33
C VAL A 85 -7.86 -3.75 -6.55
N PRO A 86 -7.84 -5.11 -6.50
CA PRO A 86 -6.72 -5.83 -5.92
C PRO A 86 -5.48 -5.64 -6.77
N TYR A 87 -4.32 -5.58 -6.14
CA TYR A 87 -3.05 -5.50 -6.85
C TYR A 87 -1.91 -6.16 -6.06
N THR A 88 -0.85 -6.52 -6.76
CA THR A 88 0.47 -6.76 -6.16
C THR A 88 1.52 -5.95 -6.91
N PHE A 89 2.70 -5.92 -6.34
CA PHE A 89 3.80 -5.11 -6.80
C PHE A 89 5.11 -5.90 -6.73
N GLU A 90 5.91 -5.80 -7.79
CA GLU A 90 7.28 -6.30 -7.86
C GLU A 90 8.24 -5.10 -7.94
N PRO A 91 9.13 -4.94 -6.95
CA PRO A 91 10.06 -3.81 -6.87
C PRO A 91 11.17 -3.82 -7.91
#